data_AF-A0A816PYW2-F1
#
_entry.id   AF-A0A816PYW2-F1
#
_cell.length_a   1.000
_cell.length_b   1.000
_cell.length_c   1.000
_cell.angle_alpha   90.00
_cell.angle_beta   90.00
_cell.angle_gamma   90.00
#
_symmetry.space_group_name_H-M   'P 1'
#
loop_
_entity.id
_entity.type
_entity.pdbx_description
1 polymer ?
#
loop_
_entity_poly.entity_id
_entity_poly.type
_entity_poly.pdbx_seq_one_letter_code
_entity_poly.pdbx_strand_id
1 'polypeptide(L)'
;MDELRKIAILIYKIMVFQAYQYLWKTYFKSGTGQLIIPSETKRKLSYSTTLSIWPKEIKTIVLSNKKDKTNGNEICLKFVNDHLYALQHQLKQYQEELNTKANNFQGYTISIQERLITYIEQNLNSSLSKKIEHQVELIHYDYHIRALELEYFQHKPNEYQKQLMKQICQSKYEQETSEHEYEFLEQQIAYYNLPSQSFECS
;
A
#
# COMPACT_ATOMS: atom_id res chain seq x y z
N MET A 1 15.81 28.16 13.22
CA MET A 1 16.05 27.18 12.13
C MET A 1 15.91 25.73 12.61
N ASP A 2 16.52 25.33 13.73
CA ASP A 2 16.43 23.94 14.21
C ASP A 2 15.02 23.46 14.59
N GLU A 3 14.17 24.31 15.19
CA GLU A 3 12.80 23.89 15.54
C GLU A 3 11.93 23.65 14.31
N LEU A 4 12.05 24.48 13.27
CA LEU A 4 11.33 24.28 12.01
C LEU A 4 11.79 22.98 11.32
N ARG A 5 13.09 22.66 11.40
CA ARG A 5 13.63 21.38 10.90
C ARG A 5 13.04 20.19 11.67
N LYS A 6 12.95 20.26 13.01
CA LYS A 6 12.34 19.21 13.83
C LYS A 6 10.86 19.01 13.47
N ILE A 7 10.12 20.09 13.25
CA ILE A 7 8.72 20.05 12.79
C ILE A 7 8.63 19.38 11.41
N ALA A 8 9.48 19.77 10.46
CA ALA A 8 9.51 19.15 9.13
C ALA A 8 9.81 17.65 9.18
N ILE A 9 10.75 17.22 10.05
CA ILE A 9 11.05 15.80 10.26
C ILE A 9 9.83 15.04 10.81
N LEU A 10 9.07 15.64 11.72
CA LEU A 10 7.84 15.03 12.25
C LEU A 10 6.75 14.90 11.19
N ILE A 11 6.55 15.94 10.38
CA ILE A 11 5.63 15.89 9.23
C ILE A 11 6.03 14.76 8.29
N TYR A 12 7.31 14.68 7.91
CA TYR A 12 7.82 13.59 7.07
C TYR A 12 7.56 12.21 7.67
N LYS A 13 7.87 12.00 8.96
CA LYS A 13 7.58 10.73 9.65
C LYS A 13 6.10 10.40 9.59
N ILE A 14 5.22 11.34 9.92
CA ILE A 14 3.77 11.14 9.88
C ILE A 14 3.34 10.66 8.49
N MET A 15 3.81 11.32 7.43
CA MET A 15 3.48 10.96 6.05
C MET A 15 3.97 9.55 5.68
N VAL A 16 5.20 9.20 6.06
CA VAL A 16 5.75 7.84 5.87
C VAL A 16 4.88 6.79 6.58
N PHE A 17 4.51 7.05 7.84
CA PHE A 17 3.65 6.15 8.63
C PHE A 17 2.23 6.03 8.05
N GLN A 18 1.67 7.11 7.52
CA GLN A 18 0.38 7.10 6.82
C GLN A 18 0.42 6.25 5.56
N ALA A 19 1.48 6.39 4.75
CA ALA A 19 1.66 5.59 3.55
C ALA A 19 1.79 4.10 3.89
N TYR A 20 2.60 3.73 4.90
CA TYR A 20 2.66 2.35 5.36
C TYR A 20 1.32 1.85 5.91
N GLN A 21 0.60 2.65 6.69
CA GLN A 21 -0.75 2.28 7.15
C GLN A 21 -1.69 1.99 5.97
N TYR A 22 -1.61 2.75 4.88
CA TYR A 22 -2.39 2.49 3.69
C TYR A 22 -2.09 1.11 3.11
N LEU A 23 -0.82 0.77 2.90
CA LEU A 23 -0.40 -0.56 2.45
C LEU A 23 -0.89 -1.68 3.39
N TRP A 24 -0.68 -1.54 4.69
CA TRP A 24 -1.09 -2.56 5.67
C TRP A 24 -2.60 -2.72 5.78
N LYS A 25 -3.38 -1.64 5.57
CA LYS A 25 -4.84 -1.72 5.46
C LYS A 25 -5.25 -2.48 4.20
N THR A 26 -4.53 -2.33 3.10
CA THR A 26 -4.74 -3.13 1.88
C THR A 26 -4.47 -4.62 2.14
N TYR A 27 -3.36 -4.96 2.81
CA TYR A 27 -3.11 -6.34 3.24
C TYR A 27 -4.23 -6.91 4.11
N PHE A 28 -4.70 -6.12 5.08
CA PHE A 28 -5.81 -6.50 5.95
C PHE A 28 -7.08 -6.77 5.14
N LYS A 29 -7.48 -5.84 4.27
CA LYS A 29 -8.67 -5.98 3.41
C LYS A 29 -8.57 -7.19 2.50
N SER A 30 -7.41 -7.47 1.92
CA SER A 30 -7.14 -8.68 1.13
C SER A 30 -7.39 -9.94 1.97
N GLY A 31 -6.79 -9.99 3.16
CA GLY A 31 -6.93 -11.11 4.07
C GLY A 31 -8.32 -11.32 4.66
N THR A 32 -9.14 -10.27 4.78
CA THR A 32 -10.50 -10.36 5.30
C THR A 32 -11.58 -10.46 4.22
N GLY A 33 -11.20 -10.46 2.93
CA GLY A 33 -12.16 -10.48 1.83
C GLY A 33 -12.95 -9.18 1.70
N GLN A 34 -12.33 -8.05 2.04
CA GLN A 34 -12.90 -6.70 1.96
C GLN A 34 -12.17 -5.82 0.95
N LEU A 35 -11.30 -6.40 0.11
CA LEU A 35 -10.49 -5.66 -0.85
C LEU A 35 -11.31 -5.18 -2.05
N ILE A 36 -12.32 -5.95 -2.44
CA ILE A 36 -13.26 -5.54 -3.49
C ILE A 36 -14.35 -4.70 -2.85
N ILE A 37 -14.22 -3.38 -2.98
CA ILE A 37 -15.34 -2.48 -2.76
C ILE A 37 -16.21 -2.59 -4.02
N PRO A 38 -17.51 -2.95 -3.92
CA PRO A 38 -18.39 -2.95 -5.08
C PRO A 38 -18.49 -1.52 -5.60
N SER A 39 -17.69 -1.17 -6.61
CA SER A 39 -17.85 0.10 -7.31
C SER A 39 -19.10 0.00 -8.18
N GLU A 40 -20.04 0.93 -8.00
CA GLU A 40 -21.29 0.99 -8.76
C GLU A 40 -21.09 1.16 -10.29
N THR A 41 -19.87 1.47 -10.74
CA THR A 41 -19.61 1.95 -12.11
C THR A 41 -18.66 1.10 -12.96
N LYS A 42 -18.10 0.00 -12.46
CA LYS A 42 -17.25 -0.90 -13.28
C LYS A 42 -17.81 -2.32 -13.22
N ARG A 43 -18.25 -2.80 -14.39
CA ARG A 43 -18.76 -4.16 -14.72
C ARG A 43 -18.84 -5.08 -13.51
N LYS A 44 -20.07 -5.39 -13.07
CA LYS A 44 -20.39 -6.45 -12.09
C LYS A 44 -19.57 -7.70 -12.39
N LEU A 45 -18.42 -7.84 -11.76
CA LEU A 45 -17.69 -9.08 -11.66
C LEU A 45 -18.54 -9.95 -10.71
N SER A 46 -19.18 -10.95 -11.28
CA SER A 46 -20.21 -11.77 -10.63
C SER A 46 -19.61 -12.90 -9.79
N TYR A 47 -18.53 -12.62 -9.06
CA TYR A 47 -17.92 -13.59 -8.14
C TYR A 47 -17.98 -13.08 -6.70
N SER A 48 -17.96 -14.01 -5.76
CA SER A 48 -18.14 -13.70 -4.34
C SER A 48 -17.06 -12.73 -3.85
N THR A 49 -17.47 -11.58 -3.33
CA THR A 49 -16.56 -10.51 -2.89
C THR A 49 -15.90 -10.80 -1.54
N THR A 50 -16.33 -11.83 -0.81
CA THR A 50 -15.93 -12.12 0.58
C THR A 50 -14.76 -13.11 0.72
N LEU A 51 -14.02 -13.36 -0.36
CA LEU A 51 -12.93 -14.35 -0.34
C LEU A 51 -11.71 -13.85 0.46
N SER A 52 -11.42 -14.51 1.58
CA SER A 52 -10.20 -14.27 2.35
C SER A 52 -8.97 -14.76 1.60
N ILE A 53 -8.18 -13.83 1.06
CA ILE A 53 -7.00 -14.11 0.25
C ILE A 53 -5.81 -13.33 0.82
N TRP A 54 -4.98 -14.01 1.62
CA TRP A 54 -3.73 -13.42 2.09
C TRP A 54 -2.69 -13.34 0.98
N PRO A 55 -2.03 -12.18 0.80
CA PRO A 55 -0.90 -12.02 -0.11
C PRO A 55 0.30 -12.89 0.26
N LYS A 56 1.11 -13.23 -0.73
CA LYS A 56 2.23 -14.18 -0.59
C LYS A 56 3.30 -13.66 0.36
N GLU A 57 3.53 -12.35 0.36
CA GLU A 57 4.49 -11.65 1.22
C GLU A 57 4.14 -11.86 2.69
N ILE A 58 2.86 -11.65 3.06
CA ILE A 58 2.37 -11.85 4.42
C ILE A 58 2.51 -13.32 4.82
N LYS A 59 2.10 -14.25 3.96
CA LYS A 59 2.27 -15.68 4.21
C LYS A 59 3.73 -16.04 4.42
N THR A 60 4.65 -15.50 3.62
CA THR A 60 6.08 -15.78 3.71
C THR A 60 6.66 -15.26 5.03
N ILE A 61 6.34 -14.03 5.43
CA ILE A 61 6.81 -13.43 6.69
C ILE A 61 6.29 -14.21 7.90
N VAL A 62 5.03 -14.64 7.86
CA VAL A 62 4.39 -15.35 8.97
C VAL A 62 4.85 -16.82 9.06
N LEU A 63 4.95 -17.52 7.92
CA LEU A 63 5.26 -18.95 7.85
C LEU A 63 6.77 -19.24 7.93
N SER A 64 7.64 -18.32 7.52
CA SER A 64 9.09 -18.45 7.74
C SER A 64 9.46 -18.53 9.23
N ASN A 65 8.57 -18.06 10.11
CA ASN A 65 8.80 -17.98 11.53
C ASN A 65 8.16 -19.11 12.36
N LYS A 66 7.43 -20.07 11.77
CA LYS A 66 6.76 -21.16 12.53
C LYS A 66 6.69 -22.50 11.79
N LYS A 67 7.05 -23.59 12.49
CA LYS A 67 6.97 -24.99 12.03
C LYS A 67 5.65 -25.71 12.35
N ASP A 68 4.72 -25.09 13.08
CA ASP A 68 3.53 -25.77 13.58
C ASP A 68 2.23 -25.47 12.81
N LYS A 69 1.42 -26.53 12.68
CA LYS A 69 0.13 -26.63 11.97
C LYS A 69 -1.02 -25.83 12.62
N THR A 70 -0.77 -24.59 13.02
CA THR A 70 -1.83 -23.67 13.47
C THR A 70 -2.58 -23.07 12.28
N ASN A 71 -3.83 -22.63 12.49
CA ASN A 71 -4.69 -22.02 11.48
C ASN A 71 -4.00 -20.78 10.86
N GLY A 72 -3.44 -20.93 9.66
CA GLY A 72 -2.59 -19.92 9.03
C GLY A 72 -3.27 -18.57 8.84
N ASN A 73 -4.60 -18.56 8.67
CA ASN A 73 -5.37 -17.33 8.50
C ASN A 73 -5.46 -16.51 9.79
N GLU A 74 -5.66 -17.15 10.95
CA GLU A 74 -5.71 -16.45 12.24
C GLU A 74 -4.35 -15.84 12.58
N ILE A 75 -3.26 -16.54 12.26
CA ILE A 75 -1.91 -16.01 12.49
C ILE A 75 -1.66 -14.79 11.59
N CYS A 76 -1.99 -14.87 10.30
CA CYS A 76 -1.86 -13.73 9.39
C CYS A 76 -2.70 -12.53 9.85
N LEU A 77 -3.95 -12.79 10.25
CA LEU A 77 -4.85 -11.75 10.76
C LEU A 77 -4.28 -11.07 12.00
N LYS A 78 -3.82 -11.85 12.99
CA LYS A 78 -3.20 -11.32 14.21
C LYS A 78 -1.96 -10.50 13.87
N PHE A 79 -1.08 -11.03 13.04
CA PHE A 79 0.17 -10.38 12.66
C PHE A 79 -0.06 -9.01 11.99
N VAL A 80 -1.01 -8.94 11.05
CA VAL A 80 -1.37 -7.70 10.35
C VAL A 80 -2.05 -6.70 11.29
N ASN A 81 -2.93 -7.17 12.18
CA ASN A 81 -3.56 -6.31 13.19
C ASN A 81 -2.54 -5.73 14.17
N ASP A 82 -1.60 -6.54 14.66
CA ASP A 82 -0.55 -6.10 15.58
C ASP A 82 0.33 -5.02 14.92
N HIS A 83 0.66 -5.18 13.63
CA HIS A 83 1.38 -4.16 12.85
C HIS A 83 0.56 -2.88 12.67
N LEU A 84 -0.71 -2.98 12.29
CA LEU A 84 -1.59 -1.82 12.15
C LEU A 84 -1.73 -1.05 13.47
N TYR A 85 -1.87 -1.77 14.58
CA TYR A 85 -1.93 -1.18 15.92
C TYR A 85 -0.62 -0.44 16.27
N ALA A 86 0.53 -1.06 16.04
CA ALA A 86 1.83 -0.43 16.28
C ALA A 86 2.01 0.84 15.44
N LEU A 87 1.68 0.79 14.14
CA LEU A 87 1.72 1.97 13.26
C LEU A 87 0.77 3.07 13.75
N GLN A 88 -0.44 2.73 14.20
CA GLN A 88 -1.41 3.69 14.72
C GLN A 88 -0.92 4.36 16.01
N HIS A 89 -0.30 3.58 16.91
CA HIS A 89 0.29 4.12 18.12
C HIS A 89 1.42 5.11 17.81
N GLN A 90 2.37 4.72 16.93
CA GLN A 90 3.48 5.61 16.54
C GLN A 90 3.01 6.87 15.82
N LEU A 91 2.01 6.75 14.94
CA LEU A 91 1.43 7.89 14.25
C LEU A 91 0.78 8.87 15.24
N LYS A 92 0.04 8.37 16.22
CA LYS A 92 -0.55 9.21 17.28
C LYS A 92 0.53 9.94 18.09
N GLN A 93 1.61 9.24 18.46
CA GLN A 93 2.73 9.86 19.18
C GLN A 93 3.37 11.00 18.38
N TYR A 94 3.64 10.80 17.08
CA TYR A 94 4.22 11.86 16.25
C TYR A 94 3.27 13.03 16.02
N GLN A 95 1.96 12.77 15.91
CA GLN A 95 0.96 13.83 15.81
C GLN A 95 0.88 14.67 17.09
N GLU A 96 0.94 14.03 18.26
CA GLU A 96 0.97 14.73 19.54
C GLU A 96 2.26 15.57 19.68
N GLU A 97 3.43 15.00 19.35
CA GLU A 97 4.70 15.73 19.37
C GLU A 97 4.71 16.91 18.39
N LEU A 98 4.17 16.72 17.19
CA LEU A 98 4.01 17.79 16.20
C LEU A 98 3.14 18.91 16.75
N ASN A 99 1.98 18.59 17.32
CA ASN A 99 1.07 19.57 17.89
C ASN A 99 1.75 20.37 19.02
N THR A 100 2.46 19.69 19.92
CA THR A 100 3.22 20.37 20.99
C THR A 100 4.29 21.31 20.41
N LYS A 101 5.07 20.86 19.42
CA LYS A 101 6.13 21.70 18.83
C LYS A 101 5.58 22.86 18.01
N ALA A 102 4.53 22.62 17.22
CA ALA A 102 3.85 23.64 16.45
C ALA A 102 3.30 24.75 17.35
N ASN A 103 2.63 24.38 18.45
CA ASN A 103 2.07 25.34 19.41
C ASN A 103 3.15 26.15 20.15
N ASN A 104 4.32 25.55 20.37
CA ASN A 104 5.44 26.21 21.06
C ASN A 104 6.34 27.02 20.11
N PHE A 105 6.18 26.89 18.79
CA PHE A 105 6.96 27.64 17.80
C PHE A 105 6.26 28.95 17.45
N GLN A 106 6.78 30.07 17.98
CA GLN A 106 6.20 31.38 17.76
C GLN A 106 6.18 31.73 16.26
N GLY A 107 5.01 32.11 15.76
CA GLY A 107 4.82 32.42 14.34
C GLY A 107 4.63 31.19 13.44
N TYR A 108 4.50 29.97 13.99
CA TYR A 108 4.01 28.84 13.21
C TYR A 108 2.58 29.11 12.72
N THR A 109 2.34 28.90 11.43
CA THR A 109 1.04 29.09 10.81
C THR A 109 0.70 27.89 9.95
N ILE A 110 -0.60 27.74 9.63
CA ILE A 110 -1.08 26.72 8.69
C ILE A 110 -0.33 26.83 7.35
N SER A 111 -0.09 28.05 6.85
CA SER A 111 0.64 28.26 5.60
C SER A 111 2.10 27.80 5.66
N ILE A 112 2.77 27.89 6.81
CA ILE A 112 4.11 27.33 6.99
C ILE A 112 4.04 25.80 6.94
N GLN A 113 3.05 25.20 7.60
CA GLN A 113 2.84 23.76 7.57
C GLN A 113 2.59 23.24 6.15
N GLU A 114 1.69 23.88 5.40
CA GLU A 114 1.39 23.55 4.01
C GLU A 114 2.64 23.62 3.12
N ARG A 115 3.45 24.69 3.27
CA ARG A 115 4.71 24.80 2.53
C ARG A 115 5.69 23.66 2.86
N LEU A 116 5.77 23.27 4.13
CA LEU A 116 6.61 22.13 4.53
C LEU A 116 6.09 20.81 3.95
N ILE A 117 4.77 20.57 3.99
CA ILE A 117 4.15 19.38 3.41
C ILE A 117 4.46 19.32 1.91
N THR A 118 4.17 20.39 1.15
CA THR A 118 4.44 20.47 -0.28
C THR A 118 5.92 20.21 -0.61
N TYR A 119 6.83 20.83 0.16
CA TYR A 119 8.27 20.60 -0.01
C TYR A 119 8.66 19.14 0.22
N ILE A 120 8.14 18.52 1.28
CA ILE A 120 8.41 17.12 1.62
C ILE A 120 7.83 16.17 0.55
N GLU A 121 6.60 16.42 0.10
CA GLU A 121 5.95 15.65 -0.97
C GLU A 121 6.75 15.68 -2.26
N GLN A 122 7.16 16.88 -2.69
CA GLN A 122 7.86 17.07 -3.95
C GLN A 122 9.27 16.47 -3.94
N ASN A 123 9.98 16.51 -2.80
CA ASN A 123 11.42 16.22 -2.76
C ASN A 123 11.78 14.91 -2.03
N LEU A 124 10.96 14.42 -1.10
CA LEU A 124 11.36 13.34 -0.18
C LEU A 124 10.38 12.17 -0.16
N ASN A 125 9.08 12.43 -0.29
CA ASN A 125 8.04 11.40 -0.12
C ASN A 125 7.49 10.85 -1.45
N SER A 126 7.68 11.56 -2.56
CA SER A 126 7.18 11.15 -3.90
C SER A 126 7.57 9.72 -4.28
N SER A 127 8.84 9.34 -4.10
CA SER A 127 9.34 8.00 -4.44
C SER A 127 8.73 6.92 -3.55
N LEU A 128 8.55 7.20 -2.25
CA LEU A 128 7.95 6.25 -1.32
C LEU A 128 6.45 6.07 -1.60
N SER A 129 5.70 7.15 -1.83
CA SER A 129 4.27 7.09 -2.14
C SER A 129 4.03 6.25 -3.39
N LYS A 130 4.76 6.52 -4.48
CA LYS A 130 4.66 5.75 -5.72
C LYS A 130 4.98 4.27 -5.53
N LYS A 131 6.01 3.93 -4.73
CA LYS A 131 6.34 2.53 -4.41
C LYS A 131 5.20 1.83 -3.67
N ILE A 132 4.59 2.52 -2.71
CA ILE A 132 3.49 1.98 -1.92
C ILE A 132 2.22 1.84 -2.78
N GLU A 133 1.90 2.83 -3.60
CA GLU A 133 0.78 2.80 -4.55
C GLU A 133 0.92 1.60 -5.51
N HIS A 134 2.09 1.45 -6.13
CA HIS A 134 2.38 0.32 -6.99
C HIS A 134 2.23 -1.03 -6.27
N GLN A 135 2.76 -1.16 -5.04
CA GLN A 135 2.56 -2.38 -4.25
C GLN A 135 1.08 -2.67 -3.96
N VAL A 136 0.29 -1.63 -3.71
CA VAL A 136 -1.15 -1.77 -3.50
C VAL A 136 -1.86 -2.24 -4.77
N GLU A 137 -1.51 -1.70 -5.93
CA GLU A 137 -2.03 -2.14 -7.23
C GLU A 137 -1.73 -3.62 -7.48
N LEU A 138 -0.49 -4.06 -7.25
CA LEU A 138 -0.10 -5.46 -7.38
C LEU A 138 -0.91 -6.38 -6.44
N ILE A 139 -1.20 -5.95 -5.21
CA ILE A 139 -2.05 -6.70 -4.28
C ILE A 139 -3.49 -6.82 -4.80
N HIS A 140 -4.06 -5.72 -5.30
CA HIS A 140 -5.38 -5.73 -5.92
C HIS A 140 -5.45 -6.69 -7.09
N TYR A 141 -4.43 -6.66 -7.95
CA TYR A 141 -4.34 -7.50 -9.12
C TYR A 141 -4.23 -9.00 -8.77
N ASP A 142 -3.31 -9.38 -7.87
CA ASP A 142 -3.17 -10.76 -7.38
C ASP A 142 -4.47 -11.26 -6.77
N TYR A 143 -5.13 -10.42 -5.96
CA TYR A 143 -6.41 -10.76 -5.34
C TYR A 143 -7.47 -11.07 -6.40
N HIS A 144 -7.62 -10.23 -7.42
CA HIS A 144 -8.63 -10.40 -8.46
C HIS A 144 -8.42 -11.69 -9.26
N ILE A 145 -7.19 -12.01 -9.66
CA ILE A 145 -6.90 -13.26 -10.34
C ILE A 145 -7.25 -14.45 -9.46
N ARG A 146 -6.78 -14.47 -8.20
CA ARG A 146 -6.99 -15.61 -7.31
C ARG A 146 -8.47 -15.78 -6.95
N ALA A 147 -9.22 -14.69 -6.81
CA ALA A 147 -10.66 -14.74 -6.62
C ALA A 147 -11.36 -15.37 -7.83
N LEU A 148 -10.97 -14.99 -9.05
CA LEU A 148 -11.50 -15.58 -10.29
C LEU A 148 -11.17 -17.08 -10.40
N GLU A 149 -9.93 -17.48 -10.09
CA GLU A 149 -9.53 -18.89 -10.09
C GLU A 149 -10.37 -19.70 -9.10
N LEU A 150 -10.56 -19.19 -7.88
CA LEU A 150 -11.34 -19.85 -6.84
C LEU A 150 -12.81 -19.99 -7.26
N GLU A 151 -13.42 -18.94 -7.81
CA GLU A 151 -14.80 -18.99 -8.33
C GLU A 151 -14.90 -20.02 -9.45
N TYR A 152 -13.99 -20.00 -10.42
CA TYR A 152 -13.99 -20.95 -11.54
C TYR A 152 -13.91 -22.40 -11.06
N PHE A 153 -13.08 -22.68 -10.06
CA PHE A 153 -12.96 -24.03 -9.51
C PHE A 153 -14.19 -24.51 -8.75
N GLN A 154 -15.07 -23.62 -8.25
CA GLN A 154 -16.35 -24.02 -7.66
C GLN A 154 -17.28 -24.68 -8.67
N HIS A 155 -17.14 -24.37 -9.96
CA HIS A 155 -17.89 -25.02 -11.04
C HIS A 155 -17.39 -26.42 -11.41
N LYS A 156 -16.43 -26.98 -10.65
CA LYS A 156 -15.86 -28.32 -10.85
C LYS A 156 -15.40 -28.56 -12.31
N PRO A 157 -14.56 -27.67 -12.88
CA PRO A 157 -13.99 -27.88 -14.20
C PRO A 157 -13.18 -29.19 -14.24
N ASN A 158 -13.06 -29.78 -15.43
CA ASN A 158 -12.17 -30.94 -15.62
C ASN A 158 -10.69 -30.54 -15.51
N GLU A 159 -9.78 -31.52 -15.42
CA GLU A 159 -8.34 -31.23 -15.23
C GLU A 159 -7.73 -30.38 -16.36
N TYR A 160 -8.14 -30.61 -17.60
CA TYR A 160 -7.70 -29.79 -18.74
C TYR A 160 -8.12 -28.31 -18.57
N GLN A 161 -9.38 -28.08 -18.22
CA GLN A 161 -9.92 -26.75 -17.94
C GLN A 161 -9.22 -26.07 -16.76
N LYS A 162 -8.91 -26.83 -15.70
CA LYS A 162 -8.12 -26.30 -14.57
C LYS A 162 -6.72 -25.87 -15.00
N GLN A 163 -6.04 -26.69 -15.80
CA GLN A 163 -4.70 -26.40 -16.28
C GLN A 163 -4.69 -25.18 -17.21
N LEU A 164 -5.68 -25.09 -18.12
CA LEU A 164 -5.84 -23.95 -19.01
C LEU A 164 -6.11 -22.65 -18.23
N MET A 165 -6.99 -22.69 -17.22
CA MET A 165 -7.27 -21.52 -16.38
C MET A 165 -6.00 -21.03 -15.67
N LYS A 166 -5.23 -21.95 -15.06
CA LYS A 166 -3.96 -21.60 -14.42
C LYS A 166 -2.97 -20.95 -15.39
N GLN A 167 -2.86 -21.47 -16.62
CA GLN A 167 -1.99 -20.90 -17.64
C GLN A 167 -2.43 -19.49 -18.05
N ILE A 168 -3.74 -19.26 -18.24
CA ILE A 168 -4.30 -17.96 -18.58
C ILE A 168 -4.04 -16.95 -17.44
N CYS A 169 -4.32 -17.33 -16.20
CA CYS A 169 -4.09 -16.50 -15.03
C CYS A 169 -2.61 -16.17 -14.83
N GLN A 170 -1.72 -17.15 -14.99
CA GLN A 170 -0.27 -16.96 -14.91
C GLN A 170 0.22 -15.98 -15.99
N SER A 171 -0.16 -16.21 -17.25
CA SER A 171 0.25 -15.35 -18.36
C SER A 171 -0.29 -13.92 -18.19
N LYS A 172 -1.53 -13.76 -17.71
CA LYS A 172 -2.08 -12.44 -17.41
C LYS A 172 -1.37 -11.75 -16.27
N TYR A 173 -1.03 -12.49 -15.22
CA TYR A 173 -0.24 -11.97 -14.12
C TYR A 173 1.13 -11.47 -14.55
N GLU A 174 1.87 -12.25 -15.33
CA GLU A 174 3.17 -11.84 -15.86
C GLU A 174 3.06 -10.64 -16.79
N GLN A 175 2.04 -10.58 -17.64
CA GLN A 175 1.81 -9.44 -18.53
C GLN A 175 1.57 -8.16 -17.72
N GLU A 176 0.62 -8.18 -16.79
CA GLU A 176 0.21 -6.97 -16.07
C GLU A 176 1.22 -6.54 -15.03
N THR A 177 1.91 -7.46 -14.35
CA THR A 177 3.05 -7.10 -13.50
C THR A 177 4.13 -6.39 -14.31
N SER A 178 4.47 -6.90 -15.50
CA SER A 178 5.44 -6.26 -16.39
C SER A 178 4.97 -4.88 -16.87
N GLU A 179 3.69 -4.72 -17.20
CA GLU A 179 3.11 -3.43 -17.61
C GLU A 179 3.16 -2.42 -16.45
N HIS A 180 2.75 -2.81 -15.24
CA HIS A 180 2.80 -1.93 -14.06
C HIS A 180 4.25 -1.61 -13.65
N GLU A 181 5.19 -2.56 -13.78
CA GLU A 181 6.62 -2.31 -13.54
C GLU A 181 7.18 -1.32 -14.56
N TYR A 182 6.82 -1.46 -15.83
CA TYR A 182 7.22 -0.54 -16.89
C TYR A 182 6.65 0.87 -16.65
N GLU A 183 5.36 0.99 -16.35
CA GLU A 183 4.72 2.27 -16.02
C GLU A 183 5.37 2.92 -14.79
N PHE A 184 5.66 2.13 -13.76
CA PHE A 184 6.35 2.62 -12.57
C PHE A 184 7.76 3.13 -12.90
N LEU A 185 8.51 2.42 -13.74
CA LEU A 185 9.84 2.85 -14.20
C LEU A 185 9.76 4.12 -15.06
N GLU A 186 8.79 4.23 -15.98
CA GLU A 186 8.56 5.45 -16.76
C GLU A 186 8.26 6.64 -15.85
N GLN A 187 7.39 6.45 -14.84
CA GLN A 187 7.07 7.48 -13.86
C GLN A 187 8.27 7.88 -12.99
N GLN A 188 9.19 6.95 -12.71
CA GLN A 188 10.45 7.27 -12.02
C GLN A 188 11.39 8.06 -12.92
N ILE A 189 11.59 7.61 -14.15
CA ILE A 189 12.46 8.27 -15.13
C ILE A 189 11.95 9.69 -15.40
N ALA A 190 10.65 9.87 -15.62
CA ALA A 190 10.02 11.18 -15.80
C ALA A 190 10.26 12.09 -14.59
N TYR A 191 10.15 11.55 -13.37
CA TYR A 191 10.41 12.31 -12.14
C TYR A 191 11.87 12.77 -12.04
N TYR A 192 12.84 11.91 -12.33
CA TYR A 192 14.27 12.27 -12.28
C TYR A 192 14.73 13.16 -13.44
N ASN A 193 13.97 13.19 -14.54
CA ASN A 193 14.23 14.04 -15.70
C ASN A 193 13.49 15.39 -15.66
N LEU A 194 12.70 15.68 -14.62
CA LEU A 194 12.12 17.01 -14.45
C LEU A 194 13.25 18.03 -14.25
N PRO A 195 13.30 19.12 -15.02
CA PRO A 195 14.31 20.15 -14.81
C PRO A 195 14.16 20.69 -13.39
N SER A 196 15.25 20.65 -12.62
CA SER A 196 15.34 21.32 -11.33
C SER A 196 15.02 22.78 -11.57
N GLN A 197 13.79 23.20 -11.27
CA GLN A 197 13.44 24.61 -11.21
C GLN A 197 14.30 25.21 -10.10
N SER A 198 15.44 25.77 -10.48
CA SER A 198 16.16 26.74 -9.70
C SER A 198 15.18 27.88 -9.45
N PHE A 199 14.59 27.92 -8.25
CA PHE A 199 14.00 29.14 -7.74
C PHE A 199 15.15 30.14 -7.57
N GLU A 200 15.47 30.84 -8.65
CA GLU A 200 16.16 32.13 -8.55
C GLU A 200 15.16 33.08 -7.90
N CYS A 201 15.32 33.27 -6.57
CA CYS A 201 14.65 34.36 -5.88
C CYS A 201 15.34 35.67 -6.30
N SER A 202 14.70 36.37 -7.24
CA SER A 202 14.93 37.80 -7.52
C SER A 202 14.23 38.67 -6.51
#